data_AF-B7PT58-F1
#
_entry.id   AF-B7PT58-F1
#
_cell.length_a   1.000
_cell.length_b   1.000
_cell.length_c   1.000
_cell.angle_alpha   90.00
_cell.angle_beta   90.00
_cell.angle_gamma   90.00
#
_symmetry.space_group_name_H-M   'P 1'
#
loop_
_entity.id
_entity.type
_entity.pdbx_description
1 polymer ?
#
loop_
_entity_poly.entity_id
_entity_poly.type
_entity_poly.pdbx_seq_one_letter_code
_entity_poly.pdbx_strand_id
1 'polypeptide(L)'
;MLLEEAMREVGDFGRFQYLLIAYLCVFVAPLRVLPLFAHIFSLLVPPHRCRLPRDVYAAINVSQEDLLEMALPRDDDGHLSRCRMYDANATLSRWLAVHGSADTLDDMRSSWGDVSSELPVTTCQFGWEYDFTLFYPSVVSEVRS
;
A
#
# COMPACT_ATOMS: atom_id res chain seq x y z
N MET A 1 -54.63 5.69 0.69
CA MET A 1 -54.43 4.98 1.96
C MET A 1 -53.02 5.27 2.42
N LEU A 2 -52.88 5.96 3.55
CA LEU A 2 -51.57 6.21 4.15
C LEU A 2 -51.04 4.90 4.76
N LEU A 3 -49.73 4.72 4.77
CA LEU A 3 -49.07 3.52 5.34
C LEU A 3 -49.55 3.24 6.77
N GLU A 4 -49.79 4.31 7.53
CA GLU A 4 -50.24 4.27 8.92
C GLU A 4 -51.65 3.66 9.06
N GLU A 5 -52.57 3.94 8.12
CA GLU A 5 -53.91 3.35 8.11
C GLU A 5 -53.87 1.87 7.71
N ALA A 6 -53.02 1.52 6.75
CA ALA A 6 -52.81 0.12 6.36
C ALA A 6 -52.23 -0.72 7.50
N MET A 7 -51.33 -0.15 8.33
CA MET A 7 -50.77 -0.82 9.49
C MET A 7 -51.78 -0.99 10.63
N ARG A 8 -52.74 -0.08 10.77
CA ARG A 8 -53.80 -0.18 11.79
C ARG A 8 -54.82 -1.27 11.48
N GLU A 9 -55.07 -1.54 10.21
CA GLU A 9 -56.02 -2.57 9.74
C GLU A 9 -55.47 -4.01 9.85
N VAL A 10 -54.14 -4.18 9.83
CA VAL A 10 -53.47 -5.50 9.88
C VAL A 10 -53.44 -6.10 11.30
N GLY A 11 -53.77 -5.30 12.33
CA GLY A 11 -53.72 -5.72 13.74
C GLY A 11 -52.33 -5.61 14.35
N ASP A 12 -52.29 -5.46 15.68
CA ASP A 12 -51.06 -5.28 16.44
C ASP A 12 -50.11 -6.48 16.32
N PHE A 13 -48.81 -6.24 16.46
CA PHE A 13 -47.83 -7.30 16.31
C PHE A 13 -48.02 -8.38 17.37
N GLY A 14 -48.25 -9.62 16.94
CA GLY A 14 -48.36 -10.77 17.84
C GLY A 14 -47.01 -11.14 18.46
N ARG A 15 -47.04 -11.87 19.59
CA ARG A 15 -45.82 -12.38 20.27
C ARG A 15 -44.85 -13.09 19.32
N PHE A 16 -45.39 -13.85 18.38
CA PHE A 16 -44.60 -14.56 17.36
C PHE A 16 -43.87 -13.60 16.42
N GLN A 17 -44.50 -12.50 16.00
CA GLN A 17 -43.84 -11.52 15.14
C GLN A 17 -42.72 -10.79 15.89
N TYR A 18 -42.90 -10.47 17.17
CA TYR A 18 -41.80 -9.93 17.97
C TYR A 18 -40.62 -10.90 18.11
N LEU A 19 -40.89 -12.19 18.32
CA LEU A 19 -39.85 -13.23 18.33
C LEU A 19 -39.15 -13.33 16.98
N LEU A 20 -39.90 -13.23 15.88
CA LEU A 20 -39.34 -13.25 14.52
C LEU A 20 -38.45 -12.02 14.26
N ILE A 21 -38.89 -10.83 14.65
CA ILE A 21 -38.10 -9.59 14.54
C ILE A 21 -36.84 -9.70 15.39
N ALA A 22 -36.94 -10.18 16.63
CA ALA A 22 -35.78 -10.41 17.48
C ALA A 22 -34.80 -11.41 16.84
N TYR A 23 -35.31 -12.50 16.26
CA TYR A 23 -34.47 -13.47 15.55
C TYR A 23 -33.75 -12.84 14.35
N LEU A 24 -34.46 -12.07 13.53
CA LEU A 24 -33.90 -11.39 12.37
C LEU A 24 -32.84 -10.36 12.76
N CYS A 25 -33.12 -9.55 13.79
CA CYS A 25 -32.22 -8.48 14.22
C CYS A 25 -31.00 -8.97 15.00
N VAL A 26 -31.14 -10.03 15.81
CA VAL A 26 -30.07 -10.52 16.69
C VAL A 26 -29.21 -11.59 16.02
N PHE A 27 -29.81 -12.46 15.19
CA PHE A 27 -29.06 -13.53 14.54
C PHE A 27 -28.79 -13.22 13.06
N VAL A 28 -29.83 -12.95 12.28
CA VAL A 28 -29.67 -12.85 10.82
C VAL A 28 -28.86 -11.62 10.42
N ALA A 29 -29.17 -10.44 10.96
CA ALA A 29 -28.48 -9.21 10.60
C ALA A 29 -26.99 -9.22 10.98
N PRO A 30 -26.58 -9.59 12.22
CA PRO A 30 -25.15 -9.58 12.58
C PRO A 30 -24.37 -10.63 11.81
N LEU A 31 -24.92 -11.83 11.59
CA LEU A 31 -24.26 -12.87 10.79
C LEU A 31 -24.04 -12.45 9.33
N ARG A 32 -24.83 -11.51 8.82
CA ARG A 32 -24.67 -10.95 7.47
C ARG A 32 -23.67 -9.79 7.43
N VAL A 33 -23.70 -8.92 8.44
CA VAL A 33 -22.92 -7.67 8.45
C VAL A 33 -21.51 -7.86 8.98
N LEU A 34 -21.31 -8.68 10.02
CA LEU A 34 -19.98 -8.88 10.63
C LEU A 34 -18.93 -9.45 9.64
N PRO A 35 -19.25 -10.43 8.77
CA PRO A 35 -18.27 -10.91 7.78
C PRO A 35 -17.87 -9.85 6.76
N LEU A 36 -18.78 -8.95 6.37
CA LEU A 36 -18.48 -7.85 5.46
C LEU A 36 -17.43 -6.91 6.07
N PHE A 37 -17.53 -6.64 7.37
CA PHE A 37 -16.53 -5.85 8.08
C PHE A 37 -15.16 -6.52 8.03
N ALA A 38 -15.08 -7.84 8.29
CA ALA A 38 -13.83 -8.60 8.22
C ALA A 38 -13.18 -8.55 6.83
N HIS A 39 -13.97 -8.58 5.74
CA HIS A 39 -13.45 -8.45 4.38
C HIS A 39 -12.76 -7.10 4.13
N ILE A 40 -13.24 -6.01 4.72
CA ILE A 40 -12.62 -4.68 4.55
C ILE A 40 -11.20 -4.66 5.12
N PHE A 41 -10.99 -5.20 6.33
CA PHE A 41 -9.67 -5.20 6.95
C PHE A 41 -8.70 -6.19 6.31
N SER A 42 -9.21 -7.31 5.78
CA SER A 42 -8.38 -8.29 5.08
C SER A 42 -7.75 -7.77 3.79
N LEU A 43 -8.33 -6.72 3.20
CA LEU A 43 -7.86 -6.11 1.94
C LEU A 43 -7.01 -4.86 2.17
N LEU A 44 -6.74 -4.49 3.42
CA LEU A 44 -5.94 -3.33 3.72
C LEU A 44 -4.49 -3.58 3.29
N VAL A 45 -3.93 -2.65 2.51
CA VAL A 45 -2.53 -2.69 2.08
C VAL A 45 -1.75 -1.74 2.98
N PRO A 46 -0.76 -2.24 3.74
CA PRO A 46 0.08 -1.37 4.55
C PRO A 46 0.91 -0.43 3.66
N PRO A 47 1.41 0.69 4.22
CA PRO A 47 2.43 1.48 3.56
C PRO A 47 3.61 0.59 3.14
N HIS A 48 4.06 0.76 1.91
CA HIS A 48 5.10 -0.09 1.33
C HIS A 48 5.94 0.67 0.32
N ARG A 49 7.08 0.07 0.00
CA ARG A 49 8.01 0.51 -1.05
C ARG A 49 8.57 -0.70 -1.79
N CYS A 50 9.15 -0.49 -2.96
CA CYS A 50 9.89 -1.55 -3.63
C CYS A 50 11.09 -1.98 -2.76
N ARG A 51 11.29 -3.29 -2.64
CA ARG A 51 12.45 -3.84 -1.97
C ARG A 51 13.68 -3.61 -2.84
N LEU A 52 14.73 -3.01 -2.26
CA LEU A 52 15.98 -2.80 -2.97
C LEU A 52 16.92 -4.00 -2.81
N PRO A 53 17.55 -4.49 -3.90
CA PRO A 53 18.52 -5.58 -3.83
C PRO A 53 19.77 -5.11 -3.09
N ARG A 54 19.95 -5.59 -1.84
CA ARG A 54 21.11 -5.26 -1.02
C ARG A 54 22.43 -5.67 -1.68
N ASP A 55 22.44 -6.78 -2.42
CA ASP A 55 23.66 -7.30 -3.06
C ASP A 55 24.14 -6.41 -4.22
N VAL A 56 23.21 -5.81 -4.96
CA VAL A 56 23.52 -4.90 -6.08
C VAL A 56 24.03 -3.56 -5.55
N TYR A 57 23.37 -3.04 -4.52
CA TYR A 57 23.74 -1.76 -3.92
C TYR A 57 24.83 -1.86 -2.85
N ALA A 58 25.32 -3.06 -2.52
CA ALA A 58 26.40 -3.25 -1.54
C ALA A 58 27.71 -2.55 -1.95
N ALA A 59 27.93 -2.33 -3.25
CA ALA A 59 29.09 -1.61 -3.77
C ALA A 59 29.01 -0.09 -3.53
N ILE A 60 27.83 0.43 -3.14
CA ILE A 60 27.56 1.84 -2.93
C ILE A 60 27.59 2.13 -1.43
N ASN A 61 28.53 2.96 -0.98
CA ASN A 61 28.61 3.39 0.42
C ASN A 61 27.82 4.69 0.64
N VAL A 62 26.49 4.59 0.60
CA VAL A 62 25.55 5.72 0.71
C VAL A 62 24.54 5.42 1.83
N SER A 63 23.99 6.47 2.44
CA SER A 63 22.96 6.33 3.48
C SER A 63 21.72 5.61 2.93
N GLN A 64 20.92 5.01 3.81
CA GLN A 64 19.71 4.31 3.37
C GLN A 64 18.68 5.28 2.78
N GLU A 65 18.59 6.50 3.29
CA GLU A 65 17.68 7.55 2.81
C GLU A 65 18.07 8.02 1.40
N ASP A 66 19.34 8.34 1.19
CA ASP A 66 19.84 8.77 -0.12
C ASP A 66 19.72 7.63 -1.15
N LEU A 67 19.95 6.38 -0.73
CA LEU A 67 19.75 5.21 -1.60
C LEU A 67 18.29 5.09 -2.07
N LEU A 68 17.32 5.40 -1.21
CA LEU A 68 15.91 5.38 -1.57
C LEU A 68 15.55 6.50 -2.54
N GLU A 69 16.05 7.72 -2.29
CA GLU A 69 15.87 8.83 -3.23
C GLU A 69 16.52 8.56 -4.58
N MET A 70 17.60 7.78 -4.58
CA MET A 70 18.30 7.40 -5.80
C MET A 70 17.57 6.32 -6.60
N ALA A 71 17.06 5.29 -5.91
CA ALA A 71 16.52 4.09 -6.54
C ALA A 71 15.01 4.14 -6.82
N LEU A 72 14.28 5.06 -6.19
CA LEU A 72 12.82 5.20 -6.35
C LEU A 72 12.48 6.50 -7.08
N PRO A 73 11.69 6.46 -8.17
CA PRO A 73 11.18 7.66 -8.81
C PRO A 73 10.22 8.40 -7.88
N ARG A 74 10.00 9.69 -8.13
CA ARG A 74 8.92 10.45 -7.47
C ARG A 74 7.62 10.34 -8.27
N ASP A 75 6.51 10.17 -7.56
CA ASP A 75 5.16 10.24 -8.14
C ASP A 75 4.77 11.73 -8.35
N ASP A 76 3.64 11.97 -9.02
CA ASP A 76 3.14 13.32 -9.33
C ASP A 76 2.92 14.19 -8.07
N ASP A 77 2.68 13.54 -6.93
CA ASP A 77 2.52 14.18 -5.62
C ASP A 77 3.86 14.58 -4.98
N GLY A 78 4.99 14.33 -5.64
CA GLY A 78 6.35 14.62 -5.16
C GLY A 78 6.91 13.63 -4.14
N HIS A 79 6.10 12.65 -3.72
CA HIS A 79 6.52 11.57 -2.82
C HIS A 79 7.26 10.46 -3.58
N LEU A 80 8.11 9.70 -2.89
CA LEU A 80 8.76 8.52 -3.50
C LEU A 80 7.70 7.48 -3.89
N SER A 81 7.84 6.94 -5.09
CA SER A 81 6.91 5.98 -5.65
C SER A 81 6.93 4.70 -4.85
N ARG A 82 5.72 4.25 -4.47
CA ARG A 82 5.56 3.02 -3.69
C ARG A 82 5.64 1.79 -4.57
N CYS A 83 5.22 1.92 -5.83
CA CYS A 83 4.95 0.81 -6.74
C CYS A 83 5.94 0.66 -7.89
N ARG A 84 6.81 1.64 -8.08
CA ARG A 84 7.78 1.67 -9.16
C ARG A 84 9.17 1.92 -8.59
N MET A 85 10.17 1.41 -9.30
CA MET A 85 11.57 1.67 -9.03
C MET A 85 12.30 1.90 -10.34
N TYR A 86 13.47 2.53 -10.28
CA TYR A 86 14.39 2.50 -11.40
C TYR A 86 15.00 1.10 -11.53
N ASP A 87 15.36 0.69 -12.73
CA ASP A 87 16.07 -0.57 -12.93
C ASP A 87 17.36 -0.59 -12.11
N ALA A 88 17.54 -1.58 -11.24
CA ALA A 88 18.62 -1.56 -10.25
C ALA A 88 20.01 -1.62 -10.91
N ASN A 89 20.15 -2.35 -12.01
CA ASN A 89 21.43 -2.48 -12.71
C ASN A 89 21.76 -1.20 -13.47
N ALA A 90 20.78 -0.60 -14.16
CA ALA A 90 20.94 0.68 -14.83
C ALA A 90 21.30 1.78 -13.81
N THR A 91 20.59 1.84 -12.69
CA THR A 91 20.82 2.78 -11.59
C THR A 91 22.25 2.66 -11.05
N LEU A 92 22.70 1.44 -10.72
CA LEU A 92 24.06 1.18 -10.24
C LEU A 92 25.11 1.60 -11.28
N SER A 93 24.93 1.22 -12.55
CA SER A 93 25.88 1.54 -13.61
C SER A 93 26.03 3.05 -13.82
N ARG A 94 24.90 3.78 -13.79
CA ARG A 94 24.86 5.24 -13.90
C ARG A 94 25.51 5.90 -12.69
N TRP A 95 25.22 5.40 -11.49
CA TRP A 95 25.84 5.89 -10.26
C TRP A 95 27.36 5.69 -10.27
N LEU A 96 27.87 4.51 -10.65
CA LEU A 96 29.30 4.26 -10.76
C LEU A 96 29.96 5.13 -11.84
N ALA A 97 29.28 5.42 -12.94
CA ALA A 97 29.80 6.29 -13.99
C ALA A 97 29.95 7.76 -13.54
N VAL A 98 29.08 8.25 -12.65
CA VAL A 98 29.14 9.62 -12.10
C VAL A 98 30.13 9.69 -10.93
N HIS A 99 30.15 8.68 -10.05
CA HIS A 99 30.93 8.70 -8.80
C HIS A 99 32.30 8.05 -8.88
N GLY A 100 32.58 7.29 -9.93
CA GLY A 100 33.95 6.90 -10.26
C GLY A 100 34.87 8.08 -10.59
N SER A 101 34.31 9.29 -10.73
CA SER A 101 35.03 10.52 -11.12
C SER A 101 34.73 11.78 -10.26
N ALA A 102 33.99 11.69 -9.14
CA ALA A 102 33.55 12.87 -8.38
C ALA A 102 34.09 12.92 -6.94
N ASP A 103 34.67 14.07 -6.55
CA ASP A 103 35.39 14.32 -5.29
C ASP A 103 34.50 14.71 -4.07
N THR A 104 33.18 14.95 -4.22
CA THR A 104 32.31 15.37 -3.09
C THR A 104 30.85 14.89 -3.21
N LEU A 105 30.21 14.65 -2.06
CA LEU A 105 28.83 14.10 -1.92
C LEU A 105 27.70 15.13 -2.13
N ASP A 106 27.97 16.44 -2.14
CA ASP A 106 26.94 17.49 -2.27
C ASP A 106 26.56 17.82 -3.73
N ASP A 107 27.50 17.72 -4.68
CA ASP A 107 27.22 17.83 -6.14
C ASP A 107 26.41 16.62 -6.66
N MET A 108 26.38 15.55 -5.87
CA MET A 108 25.69 14.30 -6.13
C MET A 108 24.17 14.46 -6.18
N ARG A 109 23.61 15.17 -5.19
CA ARG A 109 22.16 15.26 -4.98
C ARG A 109 21.49 16.17 -6.01
N SER A 110 22.19 17.20 -6.48
CA SER A 110 21.68 18.12 -7.50
C SER A 110 21.72 17.50 -8.90
N SER A 111 22.76 16.71 -9.22
CA SER A 111 22.91 16.07 -10.53
C SER A 111 22.01 14.84 -10.71
N TRP A 112 21.70 14.13 -9.62
CA TRP A 112 20.90 12.90 -9.70
C TRP A 112 19.48 13.12 -10.24
N GLY A 113 18.86 14.28 -9.99
CA GLY A 113 17.53 14.60 -10.51
C GLY A 113 17.47 14.57 -12.05
N ASP A 114 18.44 15.20 -12.71
CA ASP A 114 18.52 15.18 -14.18
C ASP A 114 18.90 13.80 -14.71
N VAL A 115 19.84 13.13 -14.04
CA VAL A 115 20.33 11.80 -14.43
C VAL A 115 19.25 10.71 -14.28
N SER A 116 18.42 10.80 -13.25
CA SER A 116 17.37 9.82 -12.97
C SER A 116 16.19 9.92 -13.93
N SER A 117 16.00 11.06 -14.60
CA SER A 117 14.98 11.23 -15.63
C SER A 117 15.19 10.33 -16.86
N GLU A 118 16.45 9.94 -17.11
CA GLU A 118 16.83 9.04 -18.21
C GLU A 118 16.80 7.56 -17.81
N LEU A 119 16.64 7.25 -16.52
CA LEU A 119 16.64 5.87 -16.04
C LEU A 119 15.32 5.17 -16.37
N PRO A 120 15.37 3.91 -16.83
CA PRO A 120 14.16 3.16 -17.11
C PRO A 120 13.41 2.86 -15.81
N VAL A 121 12.16 3.31 -15.74
CA VAL A 121 11.23 3.03 -14.64
C VAL A 121 10.55 1.69 -14.89
N THR A 122 10.54 0.84 -13.87
CA THR A 122 9.98 -0.51 -13.90
C THR A 122 9.12 -0.78 -12.67
N THR A 123 8.31 -1.83 -12.71
CA THR A 123 7.66 -2.38 -11.51
C THR A 123 8.71 -2.94 -10.55
N CYS A 124 8.39 -3.01 -9.26
CA CYS A 124 9.29 -3.56 -8.24
C CYS A 124 9.81 -4.96 -8.65
N GLN A 125 11.11 -5.07 -8.93
CA GLN A 125 11.72 -6.30 -9.44
C GLN A 125 11.99 -7.33 -8.33
N PHE A 126 12.19 -6.88 -7.09
CA PHE A 126 12.63 -7.71 -5.97
C PHE A 126 11.58 -7.82 -4.86
N GLY A 127 10.31 -7.61 -5.21
CA GLY A 127 9.19 -7.62 -4.26
C GLY A 127 9.04 -6.30 -3.50
N TRP A 128 8.35 -6.38 -2.36
CA TRP A 128 7.89 -5.22 -1.61
C TRP A 128 8.42 -5.27 -0.17
N GLU A 129 8.68 -4.11 0.39
CA GLU A 129 8.99 -3.93 1.81
C GLU A 129 7.85 -3.14 2.46
N TYR A 130 7.16 -3.78 3.41
CA TYR A 130 5.99 -3.24 4.09
C TYR A 130 6.36 -2.67 5.46
N ASP A 131 5.71 -1.57 5.84
CA ASP A 131 5.78 -0.99 7.18
C ASP A 131 4.53 -1.41 8.00
N PHE A 132 4.77 -2.16 9.07
CA PHE A 132 3.76 -2.69 9.99
C PHE A 132 3.73 -1.97 11.35
N THR A 133 4.34 -0.78 11.46
CA THR A 133 4.33 0.00 12.71
C THR A 133 2.91 0.34 13.18
N LEU A 134 2.00 0.63 12.23
CA LEU A 134 0.61 1.00 12.50
C LEU A 134 -0.40 -0.10 12.19
N PHE A 135 -0.02 -1.13 11.42
CA PHE A 135 -0.93 -2.13 10.88
C PHE A 135 -0.37 -3.54 11.06
N TYR A 136 -1.25 -4.53 11.22
CA TYR A 136 -0.87 -5.93 11.23
C TYR A 136 -0.68 -6.47 9.79
N PRO A 137 0.12 -7.53 9.60
CA PRO A 137 0.26 -8.20 8.31
C PRO A 137 -1.09 -8.74 7.81
N SER A 138 -1.51 -8.30 6.63
CA SER A 138 -2.71 -8.79 5.95
C SER A 138 -2.35 -9.85 4.91
N VAL A 139 -3.35 -10.62 4.48
CA VAL A 139 -3.19 -11.62 3.40
C VAL A 139 -2.59 -11.00 2.14
N VAL A 140 -2.92 -9.74 1.84
CA VAL A 140 -2.38 -9.04 0.66
C VAL A 140 -0.88 -8.78 0.79
N SER A 141 -0.41 -8.43 1.99
CA SER A 141 1.02 -8.21 2.23
C SER A 141 1.84 -9.50 2.25
N GLU A 142 1.27 -10.63 2.66
CA GLU A 142 1.99 -11.92 2.69
C GLU A 142 2.15 -12.56 1.31
N VAL A 143 1.16 -12.41 0.41
CA VAL A 143 1.21 -13.03 -0.92
C VAL A 143 2.23 -12.32 -1.83
N ARG A 144 2.57 -11.07 -1.54
CA ARG A 144 3.45 -10.22 -2.37
C ARG A 144 4.81 -9.91 -1.73
N SER A 145 5.07 -10.31 -0.48
CA SER A 145 6.35 -10.10 0.21
C SER A 145 7.48 -10.99 -0.27
#